data_AF-A0ABD5SCG2-F1
#
_entry.id   AF-A0ABD5SCG2-F1
#
_cell.length_a   1.000
_cell.length_b   1.000
_cell.length_c   1.000
_cell.angle_alpha   90.00
_cell.angle_beta   90.00
_cell.angle_gamma   90.00
#
_symmetry.space_group_name_H-M   'P 1'
#
loop_
_entity.id
_entity.type
_entity.pdbx_description
1 polymer ?
#
loop_
_entity_poly.entity_id
_entity_poly.type
_entity_poly.pdbx_seq_one_letter_code
_entity_poly.pdbx_strand_id
1 'polypeptide(L)' 'MYVGVDEAGKGPVIGPMVAAAVRANPDQLPADVDDSKRVPPERRVAIAAELRA' A
#
# COMPACT_ATOMS: atom_id res chain seq x y z
N MET A 1 5.75 -1.54 16.54
CA MET A 1 4.46 -1.55 15.82
C MET A 1 4.04 -0.13 15.56
N TYR A 2 3.89 0.22 14.30
CA TYR A 2 3.46 1.56 13.86
C TYR A 2 2.21 1.44 13.00
N VAL A 3 1.44 2.52 12.91
CA VAL A 3 0.32 2.64 11.98
C VAL A 3 0.69 3.67 10.93
N GLY A 4 0.66 3.26 9.67
CA GLY A 4 0.77 4.14 8.51
C GLY A 4 -0.60 4.35 7.88
N VAL A 5 -0.86 5.54 7.36
CA VAL A 5 -2.10 5.89 6.64
C VAL A 5 -1.75 6.59 5.34
N ASP A 6 -2.52 6.34 4.29
CA ASP A 6 -2.36 7.00 2.99
C ASP A 6 -3.65 6.94 2.16
N GLU A 7 -3.73 7.77 1.11
CA GLU A 7 -4.82 7.82 0.17
C GLU A 7 -4.39 7.73 -1.31
N ALA A 8 -5.25 7.16 -2.15
CA ALA A 8 -5.08 7.13 -3.60
C ALA A 8 -6.37 7.58 -4.28
N GLY A 9 -6.24 8.36 -5.36
CA GLY A 9 -7.38 8.82 -6.16
C GLY A 9 -7.97 10.18 -5.75
N LYS A 10 -7.18 11.07 -5.15
CA LYS A 10 -7.64 12.43 -4.77
C LYS A 10 -7.92 13.36 -5.96
N GLY A 11 -7.16 13.22 -7.06
CA GLY A 11 -7.20 14.13 -8.21
C GLY A 11 -8.12 13.74 -9.39
N PRO A 12 -8.41 12.46 -9.67
CA PRO A 12 -9.29 12.07 -10.77
C PRO A 12 -10.73 12.58 -10.63
N VAL A 13 -11.35 12.96 -11.76
CA VAL A 13 -12.79 13.32 -11.83
C VAL A 13 -13.71 12.10 -11.79
N ILE A 14 -13.20 10.95 -12.23
CA ILE A 14 -13.93 9.67 -12.27
C ILE A 14 -13.16 8.63 -11.46
N GLY A 15 -13.91 7.87 -10.67
CA GLY A 15 -13.39 6.83 -9.79
C GLY A 15 -13.43 7.25 -8.32
N PRO A 16 -13.41 6.28 -7.39
CA PRO A 16 -13.39 6.58 -5.98
C PRO A 16 -12.00 7.06 -5.53
N MET A 17 -11.97 7.85 -4.46
CA MET A 17 -10.80 7.97 -3.61
C MET A 17 -10.82 6.84 -2.58
N VAL A 18 -9.68 6.20 -2.37
CA VAL A 18 -9.52 5.11 -1.41
C VAL A 18 -8.49 5.53 -0.37
N ALA A 19 -8.81 5.37 0.90
CA ALA A 19 -7.89 5.54 2.02
C ALA A 19 -7.66 4.20 2.71
N ALA A 20 -6.44 3.99 3.21
CA ALA A 20 -6.08 2.77 3.92
C ALA A 20 -5.22 3.08 5.16
N ALA A 21 -5.30 2.19 6.15
CA ALA A 21 -4.44 2.19 7.32
C ALA A 21 -3.85 0.80 7.51
N VAL A 22 -2.54 0.71 7.76
CA VAL A 22 -1.82 -0.55 7.97
C VAL A 22 -1.06 -0.47 9.28
N ARG A 23 -1.28 -1.45 10.16
CA ARG A 23 -0.51 -1.62 11.40
C ARG A 23 0.53 -2.72 11.20
N ALA A 24 1.81 -2.34 11.16
CA ALA A 24 2.89 -3.29 10.90
C ALA A 24 4.11 -3.06 11.81
N ASN A 25 4.93 -4.10 11.94
CA ASN A 25 6.29 -3.98 12.43
C ASN A 25 7.19 -3.62 11.24
N PRO A 26 8.00 -2.54 11.28
CA PRO A 26 8.84 -2.15 10.14
C PRO A 26 9.78 -3.27 9.66
N ASP A 27 10.25 -4.10 10.59
CA ASP A 27 11.14 -5.23 10.29
C ASP A 27 10.44 -6.41 9.58
N GLN A 28 9.11 -6.36 9.45
CA GLN A 28 8.29 -7.41 8.82
C GLN A 28 7.59 -6.93 7.55
N LEU A 29 7.98 -5.76 7.02
CA LEU A 29 7.41 -5.24 5.79
C LEU A 29 7.93 -6.04 4.57
N PRO A 30 7.08 -6.28 3.56
CA PRO A 30 7.51 -6.91 2.32
C PRO A 30 8.65 -6.11 1.66
N ALA A 31 9.59 -6.82 1.04
CA ALA A 31 10.66 -6.19 0.26
C ALA A 31 10.06 -5.27 -0.82
N ASP A 32 10.79 -4.19 -1.13
CA ASP A 32 10.44 -3.19 -2.15
C ASP A 32 9.20 -2.32 -1.86
N VAL A 33 8.66 -2.34 -0.63
CA VAL A 33 7.51 -1.50 -0.26
C VAL A 33 7.88 -0.03 -0.01
N ASP A 34 9.17 0.28 0.15
CA ASP A 34 9.70 1.62 0.45
C ASP A 34 9.43 2.64 -0.66
N ASP A 35 9.48 2.21 -1.93
CA ASP A 35 9.08 2.99 -3.09
C ASP A 35 8.11 2.19 -3.97
N SER A 36 6.88 2.05 -3.49
CA SER A 36 5.79 1.32 -4.17
C SER A 36 5.53 1.79 -5.61
N LYS A 37 6.00 2.98 -6.01
CA LYS A 37 5.90 3.51 -7.37
C LYS A 37 6.80 2.75 -8.35
N ARG A 38 7.88 2.15 -7.87
CA ARG A 38 8.81 1.32 -8.66
C ARG A 38 8.34 -0.12 -8.81
N VAL A 39 7.37 -0.54 -8.00
CA VAL A 39 6.84 -1.90 -8.00
C VAL A 39 5.84 -2.08 -9.15
N PRO A 40 5.97 -3.13 -10.01
CA PRO A 40 5.01 -3.42 -11.07
C PRO A 40 3.58 -3.66 -10.55
N PRO A 41 2.53 -3.37 -11.35
CA PRO A 41 1.15 -3.55 -10.92
C PRO A 41 0.83 -4.95 -10.38
N GLU A 42 1.28 -6.02 -11.05
CA GLU A 42 1.04 -7.39 -10.57
C GLU A 42 1.71 -7.67 -9.21
N ARG A 43 2.92 -7.13 -8.97
CA ARG A 43 3.63 -7.32 -7.70
C ARG A 43 2.96 -6.55 -6.56
N ARG A 44 2.40 -5.35 -6.83
CA ARG A 44 1.63 -4.60 -5.82
C ARG A 44 0.40 -5.37 -5.34
N VAL A 45 -0.26 -6.13 -6.22
CA VAL A 45 -1.40 -6.97 -5.82
C VAL A 45 -0.95 -8.07 -4.85
N ALA A 46 0.19 -8.72 -5.12
CA ALA A 46 0.75 -9.74 -4.22
C ALA A 46 1.16 -9.14 -2.85
N ILE A 47 1.86 -8.01 -2.83
CA ILE A 47 2.23 -7.29 -1.60
C ILE A 47 0.97 -6.92 -0.81
N ALA A 48 -0.07 -6.45 -1.48
CA ALA A 48 -1.31 -6.06 -0.82
C ALA A 48 -2.08 -7.26 -0.24
N ALA A 49 -1.91 -8.48 -0.78
CA ALA A 49 -2.42 -9.70 -0.18
C ALA A 49 -1.60 -10.10 1.05
N GLU A 50 -0.27 -10.02 0.97
CA GLU A 50 0.66 -10.30 2.08
C GLU A 50 0.42 -9.37 3.28
N LEU A 51 0.22 -8.07 3.05
CA LEU A 51 -0.09 -7.09 4.10
C LEU A 51 -1.46 -7.30 4.79
N ARG A 52 -2.37 -8.07 4.18
CA ARG A 52 -3.72 -8.33 4.71
C ARG A 52 -3.85 -9.68 5.42
N ALA A 53 -2.88 -10.58 5.26
CA ALA A 53 -2.84 -11.88 5.93
C ALA A 53 -2.53 -11.71 7.42
#